data_AF-A0A328VLU5-F1
#
_entry.id   AF-A0A328VLU5-F1
#
_cell.length_a   1.000
_cell.length_b   1.000
_cell.length_c   1.000
_cell.angle_alpha   90.00
_cell.angle_beta   90.00
_cell.angle_gamma   90.00
#
_symmetry.space_group_name_H-M   'P 1'
#
loop_
_entity.id
_entity.type
_entity.pdbx_description
1 polymer ?
#
loop_
_entity_poly.entity_id
_entity_poly.type
_entity_poly.pdbx_seq_one_letter_code
_entity_poly.pdbx_strand_id
1 'polypeptide(L)'
;MAVTSLLSTLLIWLACHFVGDFAFQSTWMAVEKGKSWEVTFYHCATYTAVFILFAHPSMVAIVILFTTHLIVDALKARYQVITSIWVDQLLHLVTIALIVLVGL
;
A
#
# COMPACT_ATOMS: atom_id res chain seq x y z
N MET A 1 9.47 5.06 25.82
CA MET A 1 8.51 5.97 25.15
C MET A 1 8.71 6.06 23.64
N ALA A 2 9.93 6.27 23.11
CA ALA A 2 10.15 6.35 21.65
C ALA A 2 10.03 4.99 20.90
N VAL A 3 10.50 3.89 21.49
CA VAL A 3 10.38 2.55 20.87
C VAL A 3 8.93 2.07 20.87
N THR A 4 8.20 2.33 21.97
CA THR A 4 6.78 2.03 22.08
C THR A 4 5.96 2.81 21.05
N SER A 5 6.31 4.07 20.73
CA SER A 5 5.63 4.82 19.67
C SER A 5 5.96 4.31 18.27
N LEU A 6 7.22 3.94 18.00
CA LEU A 6 7.63 3.42 16.68
C LEU A 6 6.93 2.09 16.36
N LEU A 7 6.93 1.15 17.31
CA LEU A 7 6.28 -0.14 17.13
C LEU A 7 4.77 0.03 16.92
N SER A 8 4.11 0.89 17.71
CA SER A 8 2.69 1.17 17.53
C SER A 8 2.39 1.78 16.16
N THR A 9 3.18 2.75 15.69
CA THR A 9 3.03 3.31 14.35
C THR A 9 3.18 2.24 13.28
N LEU A 10 4.22 1.42 13.35
CA LEU A 10 4.44 0.33 12.40
C LEU A 10 3.23 -0.63 12.36
N LEU A 11 2.74 -1.07 13.52
CA LEU A 11 1.59 -1.97 13.60
C LEU A 11 0.31 -1.36 13.02
N ILE A 12 0.06 -0.06 13.25
CA ILE A 12 -1.08 0.65 12.65
C ILE A 12 -0.96 0.70 11.13
N TRP A 13 0.24 1.00 10.60
CA TRP A 13 0.47 1.07 9.16
C TRP A 13 0.37 -0.31 8.49
N LEU A 14 0.85 -1.37 9.14
CA LEU A 14 0.66 -2.75 8.69
C LEU A 14 -0.82 -3.13 8.65
N ALA A 15 -1.60 -2.75 9.68
CA ALA A 15 -3.04 -2.96 9.67
C ALA A 15 -3.71 -2.20 8.51
N CYS A 16 -3.33 -0.93 8.28
CA CYS A 16 -3.84 -0.15 7.15
C CYS A 16 -3.53 -0.81 5.80
N HIS A 17 -2.32 -1.35 5.63
CA HIS A 17 -1.95 -2.08 4.42
C HIS A 17 -2.86 -3.26 4.17
N PHE A 18 -3.04 -4.16 5.14
CA PHE A 18 -3.88 -5.34 4.94
C PHE A 18 -5.36 -4.99 4.74
N VAL A 19 -5.86 -3.99 5.47
CA VAL A 19 -7.24 -3.52 5.31
C VAL A 19 -7.45 -2.91 3.92
N GLY A 20 -6.51 -2.07 3.45
CA GLY A 20 -6.60 -1.44 2.12
C GLY A 20 -6.42 -2.43 0.96
N ASP A 21 -5.41 -3.30 1.04
CA ASP A 21 -4.99 -4.17 -0.06
C ASP A 21 -5.88 -5.43 -0.19
N PHE A 22 -6.48 -5.88 0.92
CA PHE A 22 -7.32 -7.09 0.94
C PHE A 22 -8.76 -6.80 1.35
N ALA A 23 -9.00 -6.25 2.53
CA ALA A 23 -10.37 -6.16 3.07
C ALA A 23 -11.26 -5.21 2.24
N PHE A 24 -10.72 -4.08 1.79
CA PHE A 24 -11.43 -3.08 1.00
C PHE A 24 -11.19 -3.23 -0.51
N GLN A 25 -10.30 -4.13 -0.92
CA GLN A 25 -10.19 -4.53 -2.32
C GLN A 25 -11.33 -5.49 -2.68
N SER A 26 -12.27 -5.02 -3.51
CA SER A 26 -13.33 -5.86 -4.06
C SER A 26 -12.79 -6.88 -5.08
N THR A 27 -13.55 -7.96 -5.28
CA THR A 27 -13.24 -8.97 -6.31
C THR A 27 -13.10 -8.36 -7.70
N TRP A 28 -13.93 -7.36 -8.02
CA TRP A 28 -13.84 -6.64 -9.30
C TRP A 28 -12.50 -5.91 -9.46
N MET A 29 -12.05 -5.19 -8.42
CA MET A 29 -10.75 -4.53 -8.45
C MET A 29 -9.61 -5.54 -8.66
N ALA A 30 -9.63 -6.66 -7.92
CA ALA A 30 -8.60 -7.68 -8.02
C ALA A 30 -8.48 -8.29 -9.44
N VAL A 31 -9.60 -8.52 -10.11
CA VAL A 31 -9.63 -9.15 -11.45
C VAL A 31 -9.32 -8.15 -12.57
N GLU A 32 -9.73 -6.89 -12.42
CA GLU A 32 -9.65 -5.89 -13.49
C GLU A 32 -8.46 -4.93 -13.38
N LYS A 33 -7.79 -4.83 -12.21
CA LYS A 33 -6.65 -3.89 -12.04
C LYS A 33 -5.48 -4.16 -12.98
N GLY A 34 -5.28 -5.39 -13.43
CA GLY A 34 -4.26 -5.73 -14.43
C GLY A 34 -4.61 -5.25 -15.85
N LYS A 35 -5.90 -5.01 -16.14
CA LYS A 35 -6.41 -4.72 -17.49
C LYS A 35 -6.72 -3.24 -17.68
N SER A 36 -7.23 -2.56 -16.65
CA SER A 36 -7.60 -1.14 -16.70
C SER A 36 -6.80 -0.29 -15.73
N TRP A 37 -6.20 0.80 -16.22
CA TRP A 37 -5.49 1.78 -15.38
C TRP A 37 -6.43 2.51 -14.43
N GLU A 38 -7.67 2.74 -14.86
CA GLU A 38 -8.71 3.34 -14.03
C GLU A 38 -8.99 2.46 -12.79
N VAL A 39 -9.08 1.14 -12.99
CA VAL A 39 -9.29 0.20 -11.88
C VAL A 39 -8.05 0.09 -10.99
N THR A 40 -6.84 0.11 -11.56
CA THR A 40 -5.61 0.19 -10.75
C THR A 40 -5.61 1.45 -9.90
N PHE A 41 -6.02 2.60 -10.46
CA PHE A 41 -6.14 3.86 -9.73
C PHE A 41 -7.16 3.76 -8.59
N TYR A 42 -8.36 3.21 -8.81
CA TYR A 42 -9.36 3.03 -7.76
C TYR A 42 -8.87 2.15 -6.62
N HIS A 43 -8.16 1.07 -6.94
CA HIS A 43 -7.52 0.23 -5.94
C HIS A 43 -6.48 1.00 -5.13
N CYS A 44 -5.55 1.70 -5.78
CA CYS A 44 -4.52 2.48 -5.11
C CYS A 44 -5.09 3.63 -4.27
N ALA A 45 -6.16 4.27 -4.75
CA ALA A 45 -6.87 5.32 -4.03
C ALA A 45 -7.58 4.76 -2.79
N THR A 46 -8.25 3.61 -2.91
CA THR A 46 -8.88 2.90 -1.79
C THR A 46 -7.84 2.49 -0.76
N TYR A 47 -6.74 1.89 -1.20
CA TYR A 47 -5.59 1.54 -0.37
C TYR A 47 -5.07 2.75 0.41
N THR A 48 -4.77 3.85 -0.30
CA THR A 48 -4.20 5.07 0.30
C THR A 48 -5.19 5.75 1.26
N ALA A 49 -6.49 5.73 0.96
CA ALA A 49 -7.51 6.30 1.82
C ALA A 49 -7.55 5.66 3.21
N VAL A 50 -7.30 4.35 3.33
CA VAL A 50 -7.21 3.66 4.63
C VAL A 50 -6.06 4.26 5.47
N PHE A 51 -4.90 4.53 4.89
CA PHE A 51 -3.80 5.19 5.59
C PHE A 51 -4.16 6.61 6.03
N ILE A 52 -4.80 7.39 5.15
CA ILE A 52 -5.23 8.76 5.49
C ILE A 52 -6.17 8.75 6.70
N LEU A 53 -7.14 7.83 6.73
CA LEU A 53 -8.16 7.76 7.79
C LEU A 53 -7.62 7.27 9.13
N PHE A 54 -6.68 6.33 9.14
CA PHE A 54 -6.28 5.64 10.37
C PHE A 54 -4.82 5.92 10.79
N ALA A 55 -3.92 6.16 9.85
CA ALA A 55 -2.48 6.35 10.10
C ALA A 55 -2.03 7.81 10.08
N HIS A 56 -2.85 8.72 9.54
CA HIS A 56 -2.58 10.16 9.47
C HIS A 56 -1.18 10.53 8.92
N PRO A 57 -0.77 9.95 7.77
CA PRO A 57 0.55 10.18 7.18
C PRO A 57 0.76 11.64 6.74
N SER A 58 2.01 12.08 6.62
CA SER A 58 2.33 13.34 5.97
C SER A 58 1.94 13.33 4.48
N MET A 59 1.81 14.51 3.87
CA MET A 59 1.52 14.62 2.43
C MET A 59 2.58 13.91 1.57
N VAL A 60 3.85 13.95 2.00
CA VAL A 60 4.95 13.26 1.31
C VAL A 60 4.76 11.75 1.40
N ALA A 61 4.44 11.21 2.57
CA ALA A 61 4.15 9.80 2.74
C ALA A 61 2.93 9.34 1.91
N ILE A 62 1.87 10.15 1.81
CA ILE A 62 0.71 9.85 0.96
C ILE A 62 1.13 9.68 -0.50
N VAL A 63 1.93 10.61 -1.03
CA VAL A 63 2.42 10.55 -2.41
C VAL A 63 3.30 9.33 -2.62
N ILE A 64 4.21 9.02 -1.69
CA ILE A 64 5.07 7.84 -1.78
C ILE A 64 4.21 6.58 -1.77
N LEU A 65 3.36 6.39 -0.75
CA LEU A 65 2.47 5.21 -0.63
C LEU A 65 1.66 4.96 -1.91
N PHE A 66 0.97 5.99 -2.41
CA PHE A 66 0.13 5.87 -3.59
C PHE A 66 0.97 5.49 -4.83
N THR A 67 2.07 6.20 -5.06
CA THR A 67 2.89 6.00 -6.27
C THR A 67 3.64 4.69 -6.26
N THR A 68 4.24 4.28 -5.13
CA THR A 68 4.91 2.99 -5.03
C THR A 68 3.93 1.85 -5.17
N HIS A 69 2.75 1.95 -4.54
CA HIS A 69 1.73 0.90 -4.62
C HIS A 69 1.23 0.75 -6.06
N LEU A 70 0.93 1.87 -6.76
CA LEU A 70 0.56 1.88 -8.17
C LEU A 70 1.61 1.22 -9.08
N ILE A 71 2.90 1.50 -8.83
CA ILE A 71 4.01 0.92 -9.62
C ILE A 71 4.13 -0.57 -9.38
N VAL A 72 4.19 -1.02 -8.11
CA VAL A 72 4.35 -2.44 -7.76
C VAL A 72 3.16 -3.25 -8.29
N ASP A 73 1.94 -2.73 -8.16
CA ASP A 73 0.74 -3.38 -8.67
C ASP A 73 0.71 -3.46 -10.20
N ALA A 74 1.15 -2.42 -10.89
CA ALA A 74 1.27 -2.47 -12.34
C ALA A 74 2.32 -3.51 -12.78
N LEU A 75 3.47 -3.57 -12.10
CA LEU A 75 4.52 -4.56 -12.37
C LEU A 75 4.02 -5.99 -12.15
N LYS A 76 3.20 -6.22 -11.12
CA LYS A 76 2.59 -7.52 -10.83
C LYS A 76 1.43 -7.84 -11.77
N ALA A 77 0.36 -7.07 -11.73
CA ALA A 77 -0.92 -7.43 -12.34
C ALA A 77 -1.00 -7.16 -13.84
N ARG A 78 -0.28 -6.16 -14.34
CA ARG A 78 -0.33 -5.76 -15.76
C ARG A 78 0.85 -6.26 -16.55
N TYR A 79 2.06 -6.03 -16.05
CA TYR A 79 3.28 -6.38 -16.78
C TYR A 79 3.81 -7.78 -16.45
N GLN A 80 3.28 -8.42 -15.39
CA GLN A 80 3.67 -9.78 -14.98
C GLN A 80 5.19 -9.93 -14.75
N VAL A 81 5.86 -8.84 -14.37
CA VAL A 81 7.29 -8.81 -13.98
C VAL A 81 7.45 -9.40 -12.58
N ILE A 82 6.51 -9.09 -11.69
CA ILE A 82 6.44 -9.67 -10.35
C ILE A 82 5.41 -10.80 -10.37
N THR A 83 5.88 -12.05 -10.35
CA THR A 83 5.01 -13.24 -10.46
C THR A 83 4.61 -13.81 -9.09
N SER A 84 5.39 -13.54 -8.04
CA SER A 84 5.14 -14.03 -6.69
C SER A 84 4.42 -12.98 -5.86
N ILE A 85 3.30 -13.37 -5.24
CA ILE A 85 2.59 -12.53 -4.26
C ILE A 85 3.49 -12.15 -3.08
N TRP A 86 4.41 -13.03 -2.68
CA TRP A 86 5.31 -12.73 -1.56
C TRP A 86 6.29 -11.60 -1.87
N VAL A 87 6.73 -11.50 -3.13
CA VAL A 87 7.62 -10.40 -3.57
C VAL A 87 6.85 -9.09 -3.63
N ASP A 88 5.63 -9.12 -4.19
CA ASP A 88 4.70 -7.98 -4.19
C ASP A 88 4.47 -7.43 -2.77
N GLN A 89 4.05 -8.29 -1.84
CA GLN A 89 3.81 -7.90 -0.45
C GLN A 89 5.09 -7.41 0.24
N LEU A 90 6.23 -8.08 0.03
CA LEU A 90 7.51 -7.62 0.59
C LEU A 90 7.86 -6.19 0.17
N LEU A 91 7.64 -5.81 -1.10
CA LEU A 91 7.92 -4.46 -1.58
C LEU A 91 7.03 -3.41 -0.93
N HIS A 92 5.74 -3.71 -0.74
CA HIS A 92 4.81 -2.81 -0.02
C HIS A 92 5.23 -2.66 1.45
N LEU A 93 5.57 -3.76 2.13
CA LEU A 93 6.00 -3.76 3.52
C LEU A 93 7.34 -3.03 3.73
N VAL A 94 8.30 -3.21 2.83
CA VAL A 94 9.57 -2.47 2.85
C VAL A 94 9.32 -0.97 2.69
N THR A 95 8.42 -0.58 1.78
CA THR A 95 8.06 0.84 1.61
C THR A 95 7.49 1.44 2.89
N ILE A 96 6.54 0.75 3.53
CA ILE A 96 5.97 1.18 4.82
C ILE A 96 7.04 1.31 5.89
N ALA A 97 7.89 0.29 6.03
CA ALA A 97 8.98 0.31 7.01
C ALA A 97 9.93 1.49 6.78
N LEU A 98 10.30 1.77 5.52
CA LEU A 98 11.18 2.90 5.20
C LEU A 98 10.53 4.24 5.55
N ILE A 99 9.26 4.45 5.16
CA ILE A 99 8.51 5.68 5.49
C ILE A 99 8.47 5.91 7.00
N VAL A 100 8.10 4.88 7.77
CA VAL A 100 8.03 4.94 9.23
C VAL A 100 9.41 5.19 9.86
N LEU A 101 10.48 4.58 9.34
CA LEU A 101 11.84 4.76 9.84
C LEU A 101 12.40 6.17 9.58
N VAL A 102 12.03 6.80 8.47
CA VAL A 102 12.45 8.18 8.17
C VAL A 102 11.52 9.24 8.77
N GLY A 103 10.43 8.83 9.44
CA GLY A 103 9.51 9.73 10.13
C GLY A 103 8.61 10.54 9.21
N LEU A 104 8.22 9.96 8.06
CA LEU A 104 7.29 10.55 7.10
C LEU A 104 5.83 10.14 7.36
#